data_AF-A0A3S1EXV3-F1
#
_entry.id   AF-A0A3S1EXV3-F1
#
_cell.length_a   1.000
_cell.length_b   1.000
_cell.length_c   1.000
_cell.angle_alpha   90.00
_cell.angle_beta   90.00
_cell.angle_gamma   90.00
#
_symmetry.space_group_name_H-M   'P 1'
#
loop_
_entity.id
_entity.type
_entity.pdbx_description
1 polymer ?
#
loop_
_entity_poly.entity_id
_entity_poly.type
_entity_poly.pdbx_seq_one_letter_code
_entity_poly.pdbx_strand_id
1 'polypeptide(L)'
;GVQVARLAGLPEAVVGRAREVLHQLEAGEVSGKANRLVDDLPLFSVAVRREAQKPVKNDALGDALGAINPDEMTPREALEALYRLKGMAGK
;
A
#
# COMPACT_ATOMS: atom_id res chain seq x y z
N GLY A 1 -23.65 4.97 -0.65
CA GLY A 1 -23.47 3.72 0.12
C GLY A 1 -22.10 3.12 -0.15
N VAL A 2 -21.58 2.25 0.71
CA VAL A 2 -20.19 1.71 0.62
C VAL A 2 -19.90 0.98 -0.72
N GLN A 3 -20.93 0.39 -1.35
CA GLN A 3 -20.87 -0.20 -2.70
C GLN A 3 -20.53 0.86 -3.78
N VAL A 4 -21.06 2.07 -3.58
CA VAL A 4 -20.71 3.39 -4.17
C VAL A 4 -19.21 3.62 -4.37
N ALA A 5 -18.55 3.65 -3.22
CA ALA A 5 -17.15 4.03 -3.04
C ALA A 5 -16.19 3.07 -3.75
N ARG A 6 -16.54 1.78 -3.81
CA ARG A 6 -15.74 0.79 -4.56
C ARG A 6 -15.76 1.06 -6.06
N LEU A 7 -16.90 1.48 -6.61
CA LEU A 7 -17.02 1.86 -8.03
C LEU A 7 -16.30 3.18 -8.33
N ALA A 8 -16.13 4.03 -7.32
CA ALA A 8 -15.35 5.26 -7.39
C ALA A 8 -13.83 5.06 -7.25
N GLY A 9 -13.35 3.81 -7.21
CA GLY A 9 -11.92 3.48 -7.18
C GLY A 9 -11.25 3.68 -5.82
N LEU A 10 -12.01 3.76 -4.73
CA LEU A 10 -11.41 3.82 -3.39
C LEU A 10 -10.68 2.51 -3.06
N PRO A 11 -9.52 2.56 -2.35
CA PRO A 11 -8.77 1.37 -1.97
C PRO A 11 -9.61 0.38 -1.16
N GLU A 12 -9.39 -0.92 -1.38
CA GLU A 12 -10.17 -1.99 -0.74
C GLU A 12 -10.10 -1.92 0.80
N ALA A 13 -8.95 -1.55 1.34
CA ALA A 13 -8.75 -1.35 2.78
C ALA A 13 -9.72 -0.30 3.37
N VAL A 14 -10.01 0.77 2.60
CA VAL A 14 -10.92 1.85 3.00
C VAL A 14 -12.37 1.37 2.97
N VAL A 15 -12.74 0.61 1.93
CA VAL A 15 -14.07 0.03 1.77
C VAL A 15 -14.35 -1.02 2.87
N GLY A 16 -13.36 -1.84 3.21
CA GLY A 16 -13.45 -2.86 4.26
C GLY A 16 -13.70 -2.24 5.64
N ARG A 17 -12.93 -1.21 6.01
CA ARG A 17 -13.13 -0.49 7.28
C ARG A 17 -14.49 0.21 7.37
N ALA A 18 -14.94 0.84 6.28
CA ALA A 18 -16.25 1.48 6.23
C ALA A 18 -17.42 0.51 6.48
N ARG A 19 -17.30 -0.76 6.04
CA ARG A 19 -18.29 -1.81 6.35
C ARG A 19 -18.28 -2.18 7.83
N GLU A 20 -17.11 -2.29 8.42
CA GLU A 20 -16.96 -2.64 9.84
C GLU A 20 -17.53 -1.55 10.76
N VAL A 21 -17.27 -0.28 10.43
CA VAL A 21 -17.87 0.86 11.15
C VAL A 21 -19.40 0.87 10.98
N LEU A 22 -19.90 0.65 9.76
CA LEU A 22 -21.34 0.58 9.52
C LEU A 22 -21.99 -0.54 10.34
N HIS A 23 -21.38 -1.73 10.37
CA HIS A 23 -21.86 -2.85 11.18
C HIS A 23 -21.85 -2.55 12.68
N GLN A 24 -20.84 -1.82 13.19
CA GLN A 24 -20.79 -1.39 14.58
C GLN A 24 -21.88 -0.36 14.93
N LEU A 25 -22.23 0.52 13.98
CA LEU A 25 -23.30 1.50 14.15
C LEU A 25 -24.69 0.84 14.07
N GLU A 26 -24.86 -0.14 13.19
CA GLU A 26 -26.10 -0.93 13.07
C GLU A 26 -26.31 -1.87 14.27
N ALA A 27 -25.23 -2.44 14.82
CA ALA A 27 -25.28 -3.30 16.01
C ALA A 27 -25.42 -2.51 17.34
N GLY A 28 -25.22 -1.19 17.30
CA GLY A 28 -25.23 -0.30 18.45
C GLY A 28 -26.31 0.77 18.34
N GLU A 29 -27.57 0.37 18.23
CA GLU A 29 -28.67 1.33 18.21
C GLU A 29 -28.81 2.06 19.57
N VAL A 30 -28.70 3.39 19.48
CA VAL A 30 -29.15 4.42 20.43
C VAL A 30 -28.41 4.49 21.77
N SER A 31 -27.33 5.28 21.80
CA SER A 31 -27.11 6.38 22.76
C SER A 31 -25.62 6.61 23.07
N GLY A 32 -25.12 7.79 22.71
CA GLY A 32 -24.07 8.47 23.47
C GLY A 32 -22.60 8.10 23.22
N LYS A 33 -22.25 7.26 22.23
CA LYS A 33 -20.83 6.89 21.97
C LYS A 33 -20.26 7.38 20.63
N ALA A 34 -21.00 8.18 19.86
CA ALA A 34 -20.52 8.73 18.60
C ALA A 34 -19.21 9.54 18.75
N ASN A 35 -19.04 10.26 19.87
CA ASN A 35 -17.82 11.04 20.13
C ASN A 35 -16.56 10.19 20.40
N ARG A 36 -16.69 8.99 20.99
CA ARG A 36 -15.50 8.15 21.30
C ARG A 36 -14.95 7.40 20.08
N LEU A 37 -15.80 7.16 19.07
CA LEU A 37 -15.36 6.51 17.84
C LEU A 37 -14.58 7.47 16.94
N VAL A 38 -14.86 8.78 17.00
CA VAL A 38 -14.13 9.82 16.23
C VAL A 38 -12.71 10.03 16.76
N ASP A 39 -12.52 9.97 18.09
CA ASP A 39 -11.20 10.16 18.70
C ASP A 39 -10.24 8.97 18.49
N ASP A 40 -10.75 7.77 18.19
CA ASP A 40 -9.97 6.56 17.85
C ASP A 40 -9.78 6.38 16.33
N LEU A 41 -10.16 7.39 15.54
CA LEU A 41 -10.04 7.41 14.08
C LEU A 41 -8.98 8.43 13.63
N PRO A 42 -7.67 8.08 13.65
CA PRO A 42 -6.78 8.70 12.71
C PRO A 42 -7.25 8.22 11.32
N LEU A 43 -7.90 9.13 10.59
CA LEU A 43 -8.43 8.92 9.23
C LEU A 43 -7.37 8.36 8.25
N PHE A 44 -6.11 8.38 8.65
CA PHE A 44 -4.92 7.93 7.92
C PHE A 44 -4.02 6.97 8.71
N SER A 45 -4.42 6.45 9.88
CA SER A 45 -3.73 5.29 10.45
C SER A 45 -4.17 4.06 9.68
N VAL A 46 -3.70 4.01 8.44
CA VAL A 46 -3.32 2.74 7.85
C VAL A 46 -2.33 2.19 8.86
N ALA A 47 -2.80 1.36 9.79
CA ALA A 47 -1.98 0.26 10.24
C ALA A 47 -1.64 -0.42 8.92
N VAL A 48 -0.49 -0.05 8.38
CA VAL A 48 0.19 -0.78 7.34
C VAL A 48 0.43 -2.10 8.04
N ARG A 49 -0.59 -2.98 8.02
CA ARG A 49 -0.35 -4.40 7.88
C ARG A 49 0.48 -4.42 6.63
N ARG A 50 1.79 -4.26 6.81
CA ARG A 50 2.80 -4.85 5.96
C ARG A 50 2.29 -6.26 5.91
N GLU A 51 1.53 -6.59 4.87
CA GLU A 51 1.43 -7.94 4.40
C GLU A 51 2.86 -8.42 4.49
N ALA A 52 3.12 -9.35 5.41
CA ALA A 52 4.47 -9.80 5.70
C ALA A 52 5.09 -10.04 4.34
N GLN A 53 6.06 -9.19 3.95
CA GLN A 53 6.60 -9.18 2.61
C GLN A 53 6.93 -10.63 2.33
N LYS A 54 6.22 -11.26 1.38
CA LYS A 54 6.50 -12.65 1.02
C LYS A 54 8.01 -12.71 0.89
N PRO A 55 8.71 -13.60 1.63
CA PRO A 55 10.16 -13.63 1.58
C PRO A 55 10.51 -13.73 0.10
N VAL A 56 11.12 -12.67 -0.42
CA VAL A 56 11.41 -12.57 -1.84
C VAL A 56 12.44 -13.66 -2.07
N LYS A 57 12.00 -14.80 -2.63
CA LYS A 57 12.90 -15.85 -3.08
C LYS A 57 13.79 -15.20 -4.13
N ASN A 58 15.03 -14.89 -3.74
CA ASN A 58 16.06 -14.24 -4.55
C ASN A 58 15.60 -12.93 -5.19
N ASP A 59 15.73 -11.81 -4.46
CA ASP A 59 15.52 -10.46 -5.00
C ASP A 59 16.69 -10.01 -5.88
N ALA A 60 16.96 -10.77 -6.94
CA ALA A 60 18.06 -10.49 -7.85
C ALA A 60 17.94 -9.10 -8.50
N LEU A 61 16.72 -8.57 -8.64
CA LEU A 61 16.49 -7.23 -9.15
C LEU A 61 16.85 -6.16 -8.11
N GLY A 62 16.45 -6.34 -6.85
CA GLY A 62 16.83 -5.47 -5.75
C GLY A 62 18.34 -5.43 -5.53
N ASP A 63 19.00 -6.59 -5.56
CA ASP A 63 20.46 -6.69 -5.43
C ASP A 63 21.18 -5.97 -6.59
N ALA A 64 20.73 -6.18 -7.83
CA ALA A 64 21.30 -5.53 -9.00
C ALA A 64 21.06 -4.01 -9.01
N LEU A 65 19.94 -3.54 -8.48
CA LEU A 65 19.64 -2.13 -8.33
C LEU A 65 20.52 -1.49 -7.24
N GLY A 66 20.69 -2.17 -6.10
CA GLY A 66 21.51 -1.69 -4.99
C GLY A 66 23.00 -1.58 -5.32
N ALA A 67 23.48 -2.34 -6.29
CA ALA A 67 24.86 -2.28 -6.78
C ALA A 67 25.16 -1.11 -7.73
N ILE A 68 24.14 -0.36 -8.17
CA ILE A 68 24.33 0.77 -9.10
C ILE A 68 24.70 2.03 -8.32
N ASN A 69 25.82 2.64 -8.69
CA ASN A 69 26.24 3.96 -8.21
C ASN A 69 26.23 4.97 -9.38
N PRO A 70 25.15 5.74 -9.58
CA PRO A 70 25.03 6.65 -10.71
C PRO A 70 26.10 7.75 -10.75
N ASP A 71 26.65 8.13 -9.60
CA ASP A 71 27.67 9.19 -9.48
C ASP A 71 29.02 8.77 -10.05
N GLU A 72 29.28 7.46 -10.15
CA GLU A 72 30.50 6.87 -10.70
C GLU A 72 30.31 6.40 -12.15
N MET A 73 29.16 6.67 -12.76
CA MET A 73 28.81 6.20 -14.09
C MET A 73 28.75 7.35 -15.09
N THR A 74 29.24 7.10 -16.30
CA THR A 74 28.95 7.97 -17.43
C THR A 74 27.47 7.86 -17.81
N PRO A 75 26.88 8.89 -18.46
CA PRO A 75 25.48 8.85 -18.89
C PRO A 75 25.13 7.61 -19.74
N ARG A 76 26.09 7.11 -20.53
CA ARG A 76 25.91 5.91 -21.35
C ARG A 76 25.86 4.64 -20.51
N GLU A 77 26.77 4.49 -19.55
CA GLU A 77 26.79 3.33 -18.66
C GLU A 77 25.54 3.28 -17.79
N ALA A 78 25.07 4.43 -17.29
CA ALA A 78 23.81 4.52 -16.56
C ALA A 78 22.63 4.05 -17.41
N LEU A 79 22.55 4.48 -18.67
CA LEU A 79 21.52 4.03 -19.61
C LEU A 79 21.58 2.51 -19.85
N GLU A 80 22.78 1.94 -20.03
CA GLU A 80 22.97 0.51 -20.19
C GLU A 80 22.55 -0.29 -18.94
N ALA A 81 22.84 0.23 -17.74
CA ALA A 81 22.38 -0.37 -16.50
C ALA A 81 20.85 -0.36 -16.37
N LEU A 82 20.18 0.72 -16.78
CA LEU A 82 18.72 0.77 -16.81
C LEU A 82 18.12 -0.28 -17.78
N TYR A 83 18.72 -0.46 -18.96
CA TYR A 83 18.27 -1.50 -19.89
C TYR A 83 18.46 -2.91 -19.32
N ARG A 84 19.59 -3.16 -18.64
CA ARG A 84 19.85 -4.43 -17.96
C ARG A 84 18.80 -4.71 -16.87
N LEU A 85 18.50 -3.73 -16.01
CA LEU A 85 17.46 -3.86 -14.99
C LEU A 85 16.08 -4.14 -15.61
N LYS A 86 15.73 -3.45 -16.70
CA LYS A 86 14.47 -3.68 -17.44
C LYS A 86 14.38 -5.12 -17.97
N GLY A 87 15.48 -5.67 -18.48
CA GLY A 87 15.54 -7.07 -18.92
C GLY A 87 15.33 -8.07 -17.78
N MET A 88 15.74 -7.73 -16.56
CA MET A 88 15.54 -8.55 -15.36
C MET A 88 14.10 -8.47 -14.83
N ALA A 89 13.45 -7.31 -14.96
CA ALA A 89 12.08 -7.08 -14.49
C ALA A 89 10.99 -7.62 -15.46
N GLY A 90 11.34 -7.91 -16.72
CA GLY A 90 10.41 -8.35 -17.76
C GLY A 90 10.21 -9.87 -17.88
N LYS A 91 10.62 -10.66 -16.88
CA LYS A 91 10.35 -12.11 -16.80
C LYS A 91 9.26 -12.42 -15.79
#